data_AF-A0A955CFH9-F1
#
_entry.id   AF-A0A955CFH9-F1
#
_cell.length_a   1.000
_cell.length_b   1.000
_cell.length_c   1.000
_cell.angle_alpha   90.00
_cell.angle_beta   90.00
_cell.angle_gamma   90.00
#
_symmetry.space_group_name_H-M   'P 1'
#
loop_
_entity.id
_entity.type
_entity.pdbx_description
1 polymer ?
#
loop_
_entity_poly.entity_id
_entity_poly.type
_entity_poly.pdbx_seq_one_letter_code
_entity_poly.pdbx_strand_id
1 'polypeptide(L)'
;MRFRVFLHLAVTTWTVLGGPVVAAPQSAPPAQILDGGNVQILGKPSTPLAIGDVSGDWTLMAVATTATGQDVAVFEDFTSQTGAIAFVGADGARIVFSKSREPVFAEAETLYRGHSLASVLASDDDLLGQEILSRPGDPNYDDVAACFAPIPATNIHTFLGTPDCATKVPVSSGGRTPDFDPAILAPEIRPLVNANRVHVGSVGGWLPALRFVYRTSDDSWVEFVAFAPFRVTNQNSRVQPVWYRVCSIHKGELQWVKYVDSFLPSSSQSLRAKPTDFYTDLLAFRER
;
A
#
# COMPACT_ATOMS: atom_id res chain seq x y z
N MET A 1 -50.14 25.25 49.00
CA MET A 1 -48.81 24.79 49.46
C MET A 1 -48.03 24.35 48.22
N ARG A 2 -47.15 25.22 47.68
CA ARG A 2 -46.40 24.98 46.43
C ARG A 2 -44.98 24.53 46.80
N PHE A 3 -44.63 23.28 46.56
CA PHE A 3 -43.25 22.80 46.64
C PHE A 3 -42.56 23.03 45.29
N ARG A 4 -41.52 23.86 45.28
CA ARG A 4 -40.55 23.98 44.18
C ARG A 4 -39.43 22.99 44.43
N VAL A 5 -39.25 22.03 43.54
CA VAL A 5 -38.06 21.17 43.48
C VAL A 5 -37.07 21.85 42.54
N PHE A 6 -35.89 22.21 43.05
CA PHE A 6 -34.76 22.67 42.25
C PHE A 6 -33.97 21.44 41.78
N LEU A 7 -33.90 21.24 40.46
CA LEU A 7 -33.03 20.25 39.83
C LEU A 7 -31.69 20.94 39.50
N HIS A 8 -30.62 20.60 40.22
CA HIS A 8 -29.27 20.99 39.83
C HIS A 8 -28.75 20.02 38.77
N LEU A 9 -28.63 20.51 37.53
CA LEU A 9 -27.94 19.83 36.44
C LEU A 9 -26.43 20.09 36.61
N ALA A 10 -25.68 19.09 37.09
CA ALA A 10 -24.23 19.12 37.06
C ALA A 10 -23.77 18.73 35.63
N VAL A 11 -23.24 19.70 34.88
CA VAL A 11 -22.59 19.46 33.58
C VAL A 11 -21.15 19.07 33.85
N THR A 12 -20.86 17.77 33.80
CA THR A 12 -19.49 17.25 33.83
C THR A 12 -18.88 17.40 32.44
N THR A 13 -18.00 18.38 32.26
CA THR A 13 -17.17 18.52 31.07
C THR A 13 -16.09 17.44 31.08
N TRP A 14 -16.18 16.49 30.16
CA TRP A 14 -15.10 15.53 29.89
C TRP A 14 -13.98 16.22 29.13
N THR A 15 -12.85 16.45 29.79
CA THR A 15 -11.57 16.75 29.13
C THR A 15 -11.08 15.49 28.44
N VAL A 16 -11.19 15.45 27.11
CA VAL A 16 -10.51 14.47 26.27
C VAL A 16 -9.02 14.81 26.29
N LEU A 17 -8.23 14.01 27.01
CA LEU A 17 -6.78 14.06 26.93
C LEU A 17 -6.36 13.59 25.53
N GLY A 18 -5.65 14.46 24.81
CA GLY A 18 -5.21 14.24 23.45
C GLY A 18 -4.29 13.02 23.35
N GLY A 19 -4.76 12.00 22.64
CA GLY A 19 -3.86 11.05 21.98
C GLY A 19 -3.00 11.79 20.95
N PRO A 20 -1.91 11.17 20.48
CA PRO A 20 -1.12 11.74 19.40
C PRO A 20 -2.04 12.05 18.22
N VAL A 21 -2.12 13.33 17.85
CA VAL A 21 -2.77 13.76 16.62
C VAL A 21 -1.94 13.16 15.50
N VAL A 22 -2.37 12.00 15.00
CA VAL A 22 -1.94 11.55 13.67
C VAL A 22 -2.45 12.62 12.73
N ALA A 23 -1.54 13.44 12.20
CA ALA A 23 -1.89 14.43 11.20
C ALA A 23 -2.70 13.72 10.12
N ALA A 24 -3.89 14.25 9.81
CA ALA A 24 -4.67 13.72 8.70
C ALA A 24 -3.77 13.71 7.46
N PRO A 25 -3.74 12.62 6.68
CA PRO A 25 -2.88 12.53 5.51
C PRO A 25 -3.12 13.77 4.64
N GLN A 26 -2.04 14.50 4.35
CA GLN A 26 -2.14 15.73 3.59
C GLN A 26 -2.79 15.39 2.24
N SER A 27 -3.93 16.00 1.95
CA SER A 27 -4.65 15.70 0.72
C SER A 27 -3.76 16.00 -0.50
N ALA A 28 -3.76 15.12 -1.51
CA ALA A 28 -3.03 15.34 -2.77
C ALA A 28 -3.32 16.74 -3.36
N PRO A 29 -2.36 17.36 -4.06
CA PRO A 29 -2.59 18.68 -4.63
C PRO A 29 -3.67 18.61 -5.74
N PRO A 30 -4.58 19.59 -5.83
CA PRO A 30 -5.48 19.68 -6.98
C PRO A 30 -4.65 19.99 -8.23
N ALA A 31 -4.98 19.36 -9.35
CA ALA A 31 -4.12 19.41 -10.52
C ALA A 31 -4.93 19.51 -11.83
N GLN A 32 -4.35 20.17 -12.82
CA GLN A 32 -4.82 20.25 -14.19
C GLN A 32 -3.75 19.65 -15.10
N ILE A 33 -4.18 18.80 -16.04
CA ILE A 33 -3.30 18.18 -17.01
C ILE A 33 -3.18 19.12 -18.22
N LEU A 34 -1.95 19.38 -18.64
CA LEU A 34 -1.62 20.21 -19.78
C LEU A 34 -1.23 19.33 -20.98
N ASP A 35 -1.25 19.93 -22.18
CA ASP A 35 -0.77 19.26 -23.38
C ASP A 35 0.67 18.75 -23.21
N GLY A 36 0.91 17.55 -23.72
CA GLY A 36 2.22 16.89 -23.63
C GLY A 36 2.50 16.15 -22.32
N GLY A 37 1.48 15.97 -21.45
CA GLY A 37 1.60 15.16 -20.23
C GLY A 37 2.20 15.89 -19.03
N ASN A 38 2.38 17.20 -19.12
CA ASN A 38 2.76 18.01 -17.97
C ASN A 38 1.54 18.29 -17.09
N VAL A 39 1.75 18.52 -15.79
CA VAL A 39 0.67 18.74 -14.84
C VAL A 39 0.87 20.05 -14.09
N GLN A 40 -0.13 20.92 -14.07
CA GLN A 40 -0.12 22.15 -13.29
C GLN A 40 -0.91 21.96 -11.99
N ILE A 41 -0.35 22.41 -10.87
CA ILE A 41 -1.07 22.43 -9.60
C ILE A 41 -1.99 23.64 -9.54
N LEU A 42 -3.28 23.41 -9.32
CA LEU A 42 -4.28 24.48 -9.23
C LEU A 42 -4.05 25.34 -7.98
N GLY A 43 -4.19 26.66 -8.12
CA GLY A 43 -4.09 27.61 -7.01
C GLY A 43 -2.67 28.01 -6.61
N LYS A 44 -1.63 27.53 -7.31
CA LYS A 44 -0.25 28.02 -7.17
C LYS A 44 0.25 28.65 -8.47
N PRO A 45 0.94 29.80 -8.41
CA PRO A 45 1.68 30.29 -9.57
C PRO A 45 2.93 29.42 -9.72
N SER A 46 2.87 28.34 -10.49
CA SER A 46 4.06 27.53 -10.73
C SER A 46 4.10 26.87 -12.10
N THR A 47 5.35 26.66 -12.53
CA THR A 47 5.83 25.85 -13.63
C THR A 47 5.09 24.51 -13.71
N PRO A 48 4.78 24.02 -14.92
CA PRO A 48 4.28 22.66 -15.11
C PRO A 48 5.22 21.63 -14.46
N LEU A 49 4.64 20.65 -13.76
CA LEU A 49 5.36 19.49 -13.23
C LEU A 49 5.55 18.45 -14.33
N ALA A 50 6.76 17.94 -14.44
CA ALA A 50 7.11 16.76 -15.19
C ALA A 50 7.06 15.50 -14.29
N ILE A 51 6.99 14.32 -14.91
CA ILE A 51 7.08 13.05 -14.17
C ILE A 51 8.39 13.00 -13.37
N GLY A 52 8.27 12.72 -12.08
CA GLY A 52 9.36 12.73 -11.09
C GLY A 52 9.43 14.02 -10.27
N ASP A 53 8.76 15.10 -10.69
CA ASP A 53 8.74 16.34 -9.93
C ASP A 53 7.89 16.22 -8.66
N VAL A 54 8.26 17.01 -7.65
CA VAL A 54 7.66 16.98 -6.31
C VAL A 54 6.84 18.25 -6.06
N SER A 55 5.67 18.09 -5.42
CA SER A 55 4.81 19.18 -4.94
C SER A 55 4.32 18.91 -3.53
N GLY A 56 4.95 19.54 -2.54
CA GLY A 56 4.76 19.15 -1.13
C GLY A 56 5.28 17.73 -0.92
N ASP A 57 4.47 16.87 -0.30
CA ASP A 57 4.83 15.47 -0.04
C ASP A 57 4.59 14.54 -1.24
N TRP A 58 4.10 15.09 -2.36
CA TRP A 58 3.60 14.31 -3.49
C TRP A 58 4.55 14.36 -4.69
N THR A 59 4.96 13.20 -5.19
CA THR A 59 5.71 13.06 -6.44
C THR A 59 4.77 12.75 -7.59
N LEU A 60 4.87 13.47 -8.72
CA LEU A 60 4.11 13.15 -9.93
C LEU A 60 4.70 11.89 -10.58
N MET A 61 3.93 10.81 -10.63
CA MET A 61 4.39 9.51 -11.11
C MET A 61 4.03 9.23 -12.57
N ALA A 62 2.88 9.74 -13.02
CA ALA A 62 2.40 9.58 -14.39
C ALA A 62 1.21 10.50 -14.68
N VAL A 63 0.85 10.57 -15.97
CA VAL A 63 -0.52 10.83 -16.41
C VAL A 63 -1.09 9.50 -16.89
N ALA A 64 -2.19 9.06 -16.30
CA ALA A 64 -2.91 7.84 -16.63
C ALA A 64 -4.26 8.17 -17.27
N THR A 65 -4.94 7.17 -17.82
CA THR A 65 -6.24 7.37 -18.48
C THR A 65 -7.29 6.50 -17.81
N THR A 66 -8.47 7.06 -17.54
CA THR A 66 -9.64 6.36 -16.99
C THR A 66 -10.29 5.46 -18.04
N ALA A 67 -11.18 4.55 -17.62
CA ALA A 67 -12.00 3.73 -18.51
C ALA A 67 -12.87 4.56 -19.48
N THR A 68 -13.17 5.83 -19.15
CA THR A 68 -13.92 6.76 -20.02
C THR A 68 -13.04 7.53 -21.00
N GLY A 69 -11.72 7.31 -20.97
CA GLY A 69 -10.76 8.01 -21.84
C GLY A 69 -10.33 9.38 -21.32
N GLN A 70 -10.68 9.74 -20.08
CA GLN A 70 -10.22 10.98 -19.45
C GLN A 70 -8.86 10.80 -18.80
N ASP A 71 -7.97 11.78 -18.97
CA ASP A 71 -6.67 11.76 -18.31
C ASP A 71 -6.77 12.17 -16.84
N VAL A 72 -5.95 11.52 -16.01
CA VAL A 72 -5.78 11.79 -14.58
C VAL A 72 -4.31 11.87 -14.22
N ALA A 73 -3.95 12.86 -13.39
CA ALA A 73 -2.60 12.98 -12.84
C ALA A 73 -2.43 12.00 -11.68
N VAL A 74 -1.33 11.25 -11.67
CA VAL A 74 -1.04 10.26 -10.63
C VAL A 74 0.07 10.77 -9.74
N PHE A 75 -0.24 10.96 -8.47
CA PHE A 75 0.70 11.37 -7.44
C PHE A 75 0.93 10.25 -6.42
N GLU A 76 2.16 10.14 -5.91
CA GLU A 76 2.47 9.27 -4.78
C GLU A 76 3.17 10.03 -3.66
N ASP A 77 2.78 9.71 -2.44
CA ASP A 77 3.48 10.14 -1.24
C ASP A 77 4.52 9.08 -0.87
N PHE A 78 5.80 9.49 -0.89
CA PHE A 78 6.92 8.66 -0.49
C PHE A 78 7.51 9.06 0.87
N THR A 79 6.95 10.06 1.56
CA THR A 79 7.43 10.49 2.89
C THR A 79 7.22 9.43 3.97
N SER A 80 6.30 8.50 3.74
CA SER A 80 5.99 7.37 4.60
C SER A 80 5.89 6.05 3.84
N GLN A 81 6.24 4.95 4.50
CA GLN A 81 6.01 3.59 4.00
C GLN A 81 4.52 3.22 3.88
N THR A 82 3.59 4.10 4.23
CA THR A 82 2.15 3.93 3.99
C THR A 82 1.55 5.09 3.19
N GLY A 83 2.41 5.92 2.59
CA GLY A 83 2.00 7.04 1.74
C GLY A 83 1.15 6.56 0.56
N ALA A 84 0.11 7.31 0.26
CA ALA A 84 -0.94 6.88 -0.66
C ALA A 84 -0.58 7.14 -2.13
N ILE A 85 -1.37 6.54 -3.04
CA ILE A 85 -1.42 6.88 -4.46
C ILE A 85 -2.70 7.68 -4.70
N ALA A 86 -2.61 8.84 -5.34
CA ALA A 86 -3.76 9.67 -5.67
C ALA A 86 -3.87 9.86 -7.18
N PHE A 87 -5.06 9.60 -7.71
CA PHE A 87 -5.46 9.90 -9.08
C PHE A 87 -6.32 11.14 -9.05
N VAL A 88 -5.89 12.20 -9.76
CA VAL A 88 -6.52 13.52 -9.71
C VAL A 88 -6.99 13.89 -11.12
N GLY A 89 -8.31 13.99 -11.29
CA GLY A 89 -8.94 14.46 -12.52
C GLY A 89 -8.90 15.98 -12.66
N ALA A 90 -9.12 16.47 -13.88
CA ALA A 90 -9.14 17.91 -14.19
C ALA A 90 -10.30 18.66 -13.52
N ASP A 91 -11.38 17.96 -13.17
CA ASP A 91 -12.51 18.46 -12.37
C ASP A 91 -12.21 18.51 -10.86
N GLY A 92 -11.00 18.09 -10.46
CA GLY A 92 -10.59 17.97 -9.07
C GLY A 92 -11.11 16.71 -8.37
N ALA A 93 -11.79 15.79 -9.07
CA ALA A 93 -12.19 14.50 -8.54
C ALA A 93 -10.94 13.66 -8.18
N ARG A 94 -11.05 12.87 -7.11
CA ARG A 94 -9.91 12.14 -6.55
C ARG A 94 -10.26 10.71 -6.22
N ILE A 95 -9.44 9.80 -6.70
CA ILE A 95 -9.42 8.40 -6.26
C ILE A 95 -8.10 8.20 -5.51
N VAL A 96 -8.17 7.70 -4.27
CA VAL A 96 -6.99 7.52 -3.41
C VAL A 96 -6.85 6.05 -3.05
N PHE A 97 -5.68 5.47 -3.35
CA PHE A 97 -5.29 4.13 -2.93
C PHE A 97 -4.34 4.22 -1.75
N SER A 98 -4.82 3.82 -0.57
CA SER A 98 -3.97 3.61 0.59
C SER A 98 -2.98 2.47 0.34
N LYS A 99 -1.82 2.50 1.01
CA LYS A 99 -0.87 1.39 1.00
C LYS A 99 -0.75 0.81 2.40
N SER A 100 -1.04 -0.48 2.55
CA SER A 100 -0.84 -1.20 3.81
C SER A 100 0.56 -1.84 3.86
N ARG A 101 1.03 -2.13 5.07
CA ARG A 101 2.20 -2.97 5.31
C ARG A 101 2.05 -3.65 6.68
N GLU A 102 2.39 -4.92 6.74
CA GLU A 102 2.41 -5.73 7.94
C GLU A 102 3.70 -6.56 7.95
N PRO A 103 4.42 -6.63 9.08
CA PRO A 103 5.65 -7.41 9.14
C PRO A 103 5.32 -8.91 9.13
N VAL A 104 6.11 -9.70 8.39
CA VAL A 104 6.03 -11.18 8.46
C VAL A 104 6.90 -11.77 9.58
N PHE A 105 7.29 -10.92 10.53
CA PHE A 105 8.17 -11.22 11.64
C PHE A 105 7.75 -10.41 12.86
N ALA A 106 8.13 -10.87 14.05
CA ALA A 106 7.94 -10.15 15.29
C ALA A 106 9.13 -10.46 16.21
N GLU A 107 9.44 -9.52 17.11
CA GLU A 107 10.40 -9.77 18.18
C GLU A 107 9.72 -10.66 19.22
N ALA A 108 10.41 -11.69 19.72
CA ALA A 108 9.81 -12.73 20.55
C ALA A 108 9.16 -12.15 21.82
N GLU A 109 9.74 -11.09 22.37
CA GLU A 109 9.29 -10.39 23.57
C GLU A 109 8.00 -9.59 23.35
N THR A 110 7.65 -9.30 22.09
CA THR A 110 6.42 -8.57 21.75
C THR A 110 5.22 -9.49 21.52
N LEU A 111 5.45 -10.80 21.47
CA LEU A 111 4.42 -11.81 21.22
C LEU A 111 3.75 -12.25 22.52
N TYR A 112 2.54 -12.79 22.38
CA TYR A 112 1.75 -13.37 23.46
C TYR A 112 1.62 -12.44 24.67
N ARG A 113 1.60 -11.11 24.42
CA ARG A 113 1.60 -10.06 25.45
C ARG A 113 2.73 -10.16 26.48
N GLY A 114 3.88 -10.72 26.09
CA GLY A 114 5.04 -10.93 26.95
C GLY A 114 5.05 -12.28 27.66
N HIS A 115 4.01 -13.11 27.49
CA HIS A 115 4.07 -14.51 27.92
C HIS A 115 4.94 -15.35 26.99
N SER A 116 5.47 -16.45 27.51
CA SER A 116 6.07 -17.47 26.64
C SER A 116 4.98 -18.28 25.96
N LEU A 117 5.23 -18.74 24.73
CA LEU A 117 4.34 -19.68 24.03
C LEU A 117 4.05 -20.92 24.88
N ALA A 118 5.05 -21.44 25.60
CA ALA A 118 4.87 -22.58 26.49
C ALA A 118 3.88 -22.28 27.63
N SER A 119 3.93 -21.07 28.21
CA SER A 119 2.98 -20.65 29.24
C SER A 119 1.56 -20.54 28.69
N VAL A 120 1.40 -20.01 27.48
CA VAL A 120 0.10 -19.91 26.82
C VAL A 120 -0.47 -21.31 26.55
N LEU A 121 0.32 -22.21 25.98
CA LEU A 121 -0.12 -23.57 25.65
C LEU A 121 -0.37 -24.46 26.87
N ALA A 122 0.29 -24.17 28.00
CA ALA A 122 0.12 -24.91 29.24
C ALA A 122 -0.99 -24.34 30.14
N SER A 123 -1.63 -23.24 29.75
CA SER A 123 -2.73 -22.67 30.52
C SER A 123 -3.98 -23.52 30.36
N ASP A 124 -4.66 -23.79 31.49
CA ASP A 124 -5.97 -24.48 31.49
C ASP A 124 -7.10 -23.56 31.00
N ASP A 125 -6.85 -22.24 30.94
CA ASP A 125 -7.79 -21.20 30.54
C ASP A 125 -7.32 -20.46 29.27
N ASP A 126 -8.22 -19.72 28.61
CA ASP A 126 -7.86 -18.80 27.52
C ASP A 126 -7.15 -17.55 28.09
N LEU A 127 -5.88 -17.73 28.47
CA LEU A 127 -5.03 -16.70 29.10
C LEU A 127 -5.05 -15.38 28.32
N LEU A 128 -4.79 -15.45 27.02
CA LEU A 128 -4.67 -14.25 26.18
C LEU A 128 -6.04 -13.59 25.94
N GLY A 129 -7.08 -14.40 25.71
CA GLY A 129 -8.44 -13.89 25.54
C GLY A 129 -8.95 -13.20 26.81
N GLN A 130 -8.75 -13.80 27.98
CA GLN A 130 -9.13 -13.18 29.26
C GLN A 130 -8.41 -11.84 29.48
N GLU A 131 -7.11 -11.76 29.22
CA GLU A 131 -6.35 -10.52 29.38
C GLU A 131 -6.83 -9.41 28.44
N ILE A 132 -7.09 -9.74 27.17
CA ILE A 132 -7.60 -8.78 26.19
C ILE A 132 -9.00 -8.30 26.58
N LEU A 133 -9.89 -9.23 26.92
CA LEU A 133 -11.31 -8.94 27.20
C LEU A 133 -11.56 -8.37 28.60
N SER A 134 -10.57 -8.39 29.49
CA SER A 134 -10.66 -7.79 30.83
C SER A 134 -10.72 -6.26 30.81
N ARG A 135 -10.32 -5.62 29.70
CA ARG A 135 -10.32 -4.16 29.56
C ARG A 135 -11.69 -3.66 29.08
N PRO A 136 -12.14 -2.47 29.54
CA PRO A 136 -13.37 -1.87 29.03
C PRO A 136 -13.27 -1.54 27.54
N GLY A 137 -14.31 -1.90 26.78
CA GLY A 137 -14.41 -1.64 25.34
C GLY A 137 -13.88 -2.77 24.47
N ASP A 138 -14.02 -2.63 23.16
CA ASP A 138 -13.51 -3.60 22.20
C ASP A 138 -11.98 -3.48 22.08
N PRO A 139 -11.26 -4.60 21.94
CA PRO A 139 -9.82 -4.54 21.70
C PRO A 139 -9.51 -3.95 20.32
N ASN A 140 -8.42 -3.20 20.24
CA ASN A 140 -7.92 -2.73 18.96
C ASN A 140 -7.12 -3.83 18.24
N TYR A 141 -6.87 -3.63 16.94
CA TYR A 141 -6.16 -4.59 16.11
C TYR A 141 -4.76 -4.94 16.66
N ASP A 142 -4.00 -3.94 17.09
CA ASP A 142 -2.62 -4.13 17.54
C ASP A 142 -2.54 -4.98 18.83
N ASP A 143 -3.48 -4.79 19.76
CA ASP A 143 -3.59 -5.60 20.98
C ASP A 143 -3.87 -7.07 20.63
N VAL A 144 -4.74 -7.33 19.65
CA VAL A 144 -5.07 -8.70 19.19
C VAL A 144 -3.90 -9.31 18.42
N ALA A 145 -3.28 -8.56 17.50
CA ALA A 145 -2.15 -9.03 16.70
C ALA A 145 -0.96 -9.43 17.58
N ALA A 146 -0.70 -8.69 18.66
CA ALA A 146 0.36 -9.01 19.63
C ALA A 146 0.16 -10.34 20.38
N CYS A 147 -1.03 -10.95 20.31
CA CYS A 147 -1.26 -12.28 20.90
C CYS A 147 -0.75 -13.44 20.04
N PHE A 148 -0.39 -13.19 18.78
CA PHE A 148 -0.07 -14.26 17.83
C PHE A 148 1.26 -13.99 17.13
N ALA A 149 2.04 -15.05 16.92
CA ALA A 149 3.15 -14.96 15.99
C ALA A 149 2.63 -14.68 14.56
N PRO A 150 3.31 -13.84 13.76
CA PRO A 150 2.99 -13.68 12.36
C PRO A 150 3.03 -15.02 11.63
N ILE A 151 2.21 -15.15 10.59
CA ILE A 151 2.23 -16.35 9.74
C ILE A 151 3.62 -16.45 9.11
N PRO A 152 4.37 -17.54 9.37
CA PRO A 152 5.73 -17.66 8.88
C PRO A 152 5.74 -17.67 7.35
N ALA A 153 6.77 -17.07 6.78
CA ALA A 153 7.01 -17.07 5.35
C ALA A 153 7.06 -18.51 4.80
N THR A 154 6.04 -18.90 4.04
CA THR A 154 6.02 -20.12 3.24
C THR A 154 6.76 -19.90 1.91
N ASN A 155 7.08 -20.97 1.19
CA ASN A 155 7.70 -20.84 -0.15
C ASN A 155 6.80 -20.04 -1.12
N ILE A 156 5.48 -20.26 -1.04
CA ILE A 156 4.46 -19.50 -1.79
C ILE A 156 3.58 -18.77 -0.79
N HIS A 157 3.54 -17.44 -0.90
CA HIS A 157 2.73 -16.57 -0.05
C HIS A 157 1.31 -16.40 -0.60
N THR A 158 1.18 -16.18 -1.91
CA THR A 158 -0.11 -15.90 -2.56
C THR A 158 -0.01 -16.13 -4.08
N PHE A 159 -1.02 -15.73 -4.84
CA PHE A 159 -1.02 -15.75 -6.30
C PHE A 159 -1.65 -14.48 -6.88
N LEU A 160 -1.29 -14.16 -8.12
CA LEU A 160 -1.87 -13.10 -8.93
C LEU A 160 -2.63 -13.70 -10.11
N GLY A 161 -3.84 -13.19 -10.37
CA GLY A 161 -4.56 -13.48 -11.59
C GLY A 161 -5.94 -12.87 -11.64
N THR A 162 -6.49 -12.79 -12.85
CA THR A 162 -7.87 -12.35 -13.14
C THR A 162 -8.75 -13.57 -13.41
N PRO A 163 -10.08 -13.45 -13.32
CA PRO A 163 -10.98 -14.56 -13.65
C PRO A 163 -10.82 -15.08 -15.08
N ASP A 164 -10.46 -14.20 -16.02
CA ASP A 164 -10.46 -14.48 -17.46
C ASP A 164 -9.22 -15.25 -17.96
N CYS A 165 -8.15 -15.31 -17.17
CA CYS A 165 -6.93 -16.02 -17.53
C CYS A 165 -6.86 -17.42 -16.92
N ALA A 166 -6.46 -18.43 -17.69
CA ALA A 166 -6.36 -19.81 -17.22
C ALA A 166 -5.23 -20.03 -16.20
N THR A 167 -4.05 -19.45 -16.42
CA THR A 167 -2.95 -19.53 -15.45
C THR A 167 -3.10 -18.51 -14.33
N LYS A 168 -2.54 -18.84 -13.16
CA LYS A 168 -2.34 -17.92 -12.03
C LYS A 168 -0.85 -17.90 -11.70
N VAL A 169 -0.34 -16.73 -11.34
CA VAL A 169 1.09 -16.55 -11.08
C VAL A 169 1.33 -16.64 -9.58
N PRO A 170 2.00 -17.70 -9.07
CA PRO A 170 2.34 -17.79 -7.67
C PRO A 170 3.38 -16.73 -7.30
N VAL A 171 3.26 -16.18 -6.09
CA VAL A 171 4.16 -15.17 -5.52
C VAL A 171 4.73 -15.71 -4.21
N SER A 172 6.05 -15.74 -4.11
CA SER A 172 6.76 -16.15 -2.90
C SER A 172 6.71 -15.07 -1.80
N SER A 173 7.03 -15.44 -0.57
CA SER A 173 7.05 -14.52 0.59
C SER A 173 8.04 -13.35 0.48
N GLY A 174 8.95 -13.39 -0.50
CA GLY A 174 9.85 -12.26 -0.84
C GLY A 174 9.48 -11.58 -2.16
N GLY A 175 8.24 -11.71 -2.63
CA GLY A 175 7.74 -11.05 -3.84
C GLY A 175 8.21 -11.64 -5.18
N ARG A 176 9.10 -12.63 -5.17
CA ARG A 176 9.54 -13.31 -6.39
C ARG A 176 8.41 -14.16 -6.99
N THR A 177 8.27 -14.11 -8.31
CA THR A 177 7.42 -14.95 -9.13
C THR A 177 8.28 -15.88 -10.02
N PRO A 178 7.69 -16.84 -10.77
CA PRO A 178 8.44 -17.62 -11.74
C PRO A 178 9.15 -16.77 -12.81
N ASP A 179 8.53 -15.65 -13.20
CA ASP A 179 8.99 -14.83 -14.33
C ASP A 179 9.76 -13.58 -13.90
N PHE A 180 9.77 -13.24 -12.60
CA PHE A 180 10.43 -12.03 -12.11
C PHE A 180 10.94 -12.17 -10.66
N ASP A 181 12.18 -11.76 -10.43
CA ASP A 181 12.79 -11.61 -9.12
C ASP A 181 13.12 -10.12 -8.89
N PRO A 182 12.47 -9.41 -7.94
CA PRO A 182 12.75 -8.00 -7.68
C PRO A 182 14.21 -7.75 -7.25
N ALA A 183 14.89 -8.76 -6.71
CA ALA A 183 16.29 -8.66 -6.32
C ALA A 183 17.26 -8.54 -7.50
N ILE A 184 16.81 -8.72 -8.75
CA ILE A 184 17.60 -8.39 -9.94
C ILE A 184 17.78 -6.87 -10.08
N LEU A 185 16.78 -6.09 -9.65
CA LEU A 185 16.82 -4.62 -9.70
C LEU A 185 17.35 -4.01 -8.40
N ALA A 186 17.13 -4.67 -7.26
CA ALA A 186 17.60 -4.25 -5.94
C ALA A 186 18.20 -5.44 -5.16
N PRO A 187 19.48 -5.78 -5.39
CA PRO A 187 20.13 -6.95 -4.78
C PRO A 187 20.08 -7.00 -3.25
N GLU A 188 20.00 -5.84 -2.60
CA GLU A 188 19.85 -5.67 -1.15
C GLU A 188 18.57 -6.30 -0.57
N ILE A 189 17.59 -6.64 -1.42
CA ILE A 189 16.39 -7.39 -1.03
C ILE A 189 16.74 -8.80 -0.52
N ARG A 190 17.74 -9.48 -1.12
CA ARG A 190 18.06 -10.90 -0.82
C ARG A 190 18.33 -11.17 0.66
N PRO A 191 19.25 -10.44 1.34
CA PRO A 191 19.51 -10.70 2.75
C PRO A 191 18.26 -10.46 3.62
N LEU A 192 17.41 -9.49 3.29
CA LEU A 192 16.18 -9.20 4.04
C LEU A 192 15.17 -10.34 3.90
N VAL A 193 14.97 -10.85 2.68
CA VAL A 193 14.11 -12.02 2.42
C VAL A 193 14.64 -13.25 3.15
N ASN A 194 15.95 -13.53 3.06
CA ASN A 194 16.55 -14.68 3.73
C ASN A 194 16.44 -14.61 5.26
N ALA A 195 16.40 -13.41 5.82
CA ALA A 195 16.21 -13.17 7.25
C ALA A 195 14.72 -13.03 7.66
N ASN A 196 13.77 -13.24 6.75
CA ASN A 196 12.34 -12.97 6.96
C ASN A 196 12.02 -11.54 7.44
N ARG A 197 12.87 -10.55 7.11
CA ARG A 197 12.71 -9.13 7.47
C ARG A 197 11.96 -8.36 6.37
N VAL A 198 10.82 -8.88 5.97
CA VAL A 198 9.98 -8.34 4.89
C VAL A 198 8.66 -7.83 5.48
N HIS A 199 8.09 -6.79 4.89
CA HIS A 199 6.69 -6.43 5.13
C HIS A 199 5.86 -6.74 3.90
N VAL A 200 4.67 -7.28 4.11
CA VAL A 200 3.68 -7.58 3.06
C VAL A 200 2.49 -6.64 3.21
N GLY A 201 1.78 -6.38 2.13
CA GLY A 201 0.59 -5.55 2.16
C GLY A 201 -0.08 -5.48 0.81
N SER A 202 -0.92 -4.46 0.67
CA SER A 202 -1.74 -4.23 -0.51
C SER A 202 -1.81 -2.74 -0.86
N VAL A 203 -2.19 -2.46 -2.10
CA VAL A 203 -2.51 -1.13 -2.59
C VAL A 203 -4.02 -1.01 -2.78
N GLY A 204 -4.63 0.08 -2.33
CA GLY A 204 -6.05 0.37 -2.52
C GLY A 204 -7.01 -0.35 -1.57
N GLY A 205 -6.51 -0.82 -0.43
CA GLY A 205 -7.28 -1.60 0.55
C GLY A 205 -7.30 -3.08 0.17
N TRP A 206 -8.44 -3.57 -0.32
CA TRP A 206 -8.65 -4.97 -0.70
C TRP A 206 -8.50 -5.25 -2.20
N LEU A 207 -7.91 -4.32 -2.96
CA LEU A 207 -7.64 -4.58 -4.38
C LEU A 207 -6.60 -5.70 -4.49
N PRO A 208 -6.64 -6.53 -5.55
CA PRO A 208 -5.67 -7.58 -5.81
C PRO A 208 -4.33 -7.02 -6.34
N ALA A 209 -3.81 -6.00 -5.66
CA ALA A 209 -2.54 -5.36 -5.94
C ALA A 209 -1.60 -5.55 -4.73
N LEU A 210 -0.72 -6.53 -4.86
CA LEU A 210 0.22 -6.96 -3.82
C LEU A 210 1.32 -5.93 -3.65
N ARG A 211 1.76 -5.79 -2.41
CA ARG A 211 2.85 -4.89 -2.02
C ARG A 211 3.82 -5.59 -1.10
N PHE A 212 5.11 -5.36 -1.32
CA PHE A 212 6.18 -5.75 -0.43
C PHE A 212 7.04 -4.54 -0.12
N VAL A 213 7.49 -4.42 1.14
CA VAL A 213 8.39 -3.35 1.60
C VAL A 213 9.60 -3.98 2.26
N TYR A 214 10.77 -3.62 1.75
CA TYR A 214 12.08 -4.08 2.21
C TYR A 214 12.81 -2.91 2.86
N ARG A 215 12.85 -2.87 4.19
CA ARG A 215 13.53 -1.82 4.93
C ARG A 215 15.04 -2.05 4.89
N THR A 216 15.76 -1.21 4.16
CA THR A 216 17.21 -1.32 3.99
C THR A 216 17.95 -0.51 5.06
N SER A 217 17.33 0.54 5.59
CA SER A 217 17.73 1.25 6.82
C SER A 217 16.51 1.92 7.48
N ASP A 218 16.74 2.77 8.48
CA ASP A 218 15.66 3.52 9.13
C ASP A 218 14.96 4.49 8.17
N ASP A 219 15.75 5.17 7.33
CA ASP A 219 15.27 6.18 6.38
C ASP A 219 15.18 5.67 4.93
N SER A 220 15.47 4.39 4.67
CA SER A 220 15.52 3.84 3.31
C SER A 220 14.76 2.54 3.19
N TRP A 221 14.02 2.40 2.10
CA TRP A 221 13.36 1.16 1.76
C TRP A 221 13.26 0.97 0.25
N VAL A 222 13.11 -0.29 -0.14
CA VAL A 222 12.67 -0.66 -1.48
C VAL A 222 11.22 -1.09 -1.38
N GLU A 223 10.38 -0.59 -2.27
CA GLU A 223 8.99 -1.01 -2.40
C GLU A 223 8.82 -1.77 -3.71
N PHE A 224 8.09 -2.88 -3.63
CA PHE A 224 7.68 -3.69 -4.77
C PHE A 224 6.16 -3.78 -4.80
N VAL A 225 5.55 -3.46 -5.94
CA VAL A 225 4.11 -3.60 -6.18
C VAL A 225 3.90 -4.51 -7.38
N ALA A 226 2.98 -5.47 -7.25
CA ALA A 226 2.64 -6.39 -8.33
C ALA A 226 1.15 -6.66 -8.40
N PHE A 227 0.59 -6.71 -9.62
CA PHE A 227 -0.82 -7.03 -9.82
C PHE A 227 -1.09 -7.63 -11.20
N ALA A 228 -2.18 -8.37 -11.30
CA ALA A 228 -2.68 -8.93 -12.54
C ALA A 228 -3.67 -7.94 -13.20
N PRO A 229 -3.32 -7.31 -14.33
CA PRO A 229 -4.19 -6.36 -15.01
C PRO A 229 -5.35 -7.09 -15.70
N PHE A 230 -6.49 -6.41 -15.84
CA PHE A 230 -7.67 -6.95 -16.54
C PHE A 230 -7.54 -6.94 -18.07
N ARG A 231 -6.50 -6.33 -18.63
CA ARG A 231 -6.30 -6.32 -20.08
C ARG A 231 -6.00 -7.73 -20.59
N VAL A 232 -6.62 -8.08 -21.71
CA VAL A 232 -6.30 -9.29 -22.47
C VAL A 232 -5.67 -8.85 -23.78
N THR A 233 -4.35 -9.01 -23.89
CA THR A 233 -3.62 -8.68 -25.13
C THR A 233 -3.72 -9.83 -26.12
N ASN A 234 -4.00 -9.54 -27.39
CA ASN A 234 -4.09 -10.54 -28.47
C ASN A 234 -5.05 -11.71 -28.18
N GLN A 235 -6.12 -11.46 -27.41
CA GLN A 235 -7.08 -12.48 -26.97
C GLN A 235 -6.42 -13.66 -26.20
N ASN A 236 -5.23 -13.44 -25.63
CA ASN A 236 -4.53 -14.46 -24.87
C ASN A 236 -5.12 -14.58 -23.46
N SER A 237 -6.11 -15.46 -23.31
CA SER A 237 -6.65 -15.88 -22.01
C SER A 237 -5.87 -17.04 -21.38
N ARG A 238 -4.77 -17.51 -21.99
CA ARG A 238 -4.02 -18.66 -21.46
C ARG A 238 -3.00 -18.26 -20.41
N VAL A 239 -2.25 -17.18 -20.67
CA VAL A 239 -1.16 -16.72 -19.80
C VAL A 239 -1.56 -15.42 -19.13
N GLN A 240 -1.51 -15.41 -17.81
CA GLN A 240 -1.77 -14.22 -17.00
C GLN A 240 -0.63 -13.18 -17.14
N PRO A 241 -0.89 -11.98 -17.69
CA PRO A 241 0.05 -10.87 -17.57
C PRO A 241 0.16 -10.41 -16.12
N VAL A 242 1.31 -9.90 -15.72
CA VAL A 242 1.55 -9.31 -14.40
C VAL A 242 2.38 -8.05 -14.55
N TRP A 243 1.90 -6.98 -13.92
CA TRP A 243 2.67 -5.77 -13.72
C TRP A 243 3.57 -5.93 -12.50
N TYR A 244 4.82 -5.47 -12.64
CA TYR A 244 5.77 -5.33 -11.55
C TYR A 244 6.28 -3.90 -11.52
N ARG A 245 6.28 -3.29 -10.33
CA ARG A 245 6.95 -2.03 -10.06
C ARG A 245 7.92 -2.21 -8.91
N VAL A 246 9.16 -1.77 -9.09
CA VAL A 246 10.15 -1.68 -8.01
C VAL A 246 10.60 -0.23 -7.91
N CYS A 247 10.60 0.32 -6.71
CA CYS A 247 11.16 1.65 -6.44
C CYS A 247 12.04 1.65 -5.19
N SER A 248 13.09 2.49 -5.23
CA SER A 248 13.94 2.77 -4.08
C SER A 248 13.63 4.16 -3.55
N ILE A 249 13.48 4.25 -2.23
CA ILE A 249 13.17 5.49 -1.51
C ILE A 249 14.25 5.72 -0.46
N HIS A 250 14.69 6.97 -0.35
CA HIS A 250 15.62 7.43 0.69
C HIS A 250 15.11 8.75 1.25
N LYS A 251 14.96 8.84 2.58
CA LYS A 251 14.52 10.06 3.31
C LYS A 251 13.25 10.69 2.74
N GLY A 252 12.28 9.86 2.35
CA GLY A 252 11.02 10.32 1.80
C GLY A 252 11.06 10.68 0.30
N GLU A 253 12.20 10.53 -0.35
CA GLU A 253 12.40 10.90 -1.76
C GLU A 253 12.58 9.66 -2.65
N LEU A 254 11.84 9.63 -3.76
CA LEU A 254 11.96 8.60 -4.78
C LEU A 254 13.31 8.70 -5.50
N GLN A 255 14.19 7.73 -5.28
CA GLN A 255 15.51 7.69 -5.90
C GLN A 255 15.45 7.15 -7.33
N TRP A 256 14.67 6.08 -7.52
CA TRP A 256 14.39 5.52 -8.83
C TRP A 256 13.14 4.65 -8.79
N VAL A 257 12.52 4.48 -9.95
CA VAL A 257 11.41 3.54 -10.17
C VAL A 257 11.63 2.79 -11.47
N LYS A 258 11.28 1.51 -11.47
CA LYS A 258 11.30 0.62 -12.64
C LYS A 258 9.96 -0.09 -12.75
N TYR A 259 9.46 -0.18 -13.97
CA TYR A 259 8.25 -0.89 -14.33
C TYR A 259 8.62 -2.04 -15.25
N VAL A 260 8.02 -3.21 -15.02
CA VAL A 260 8.17 -4.39 -15.86
C VAL A 260 6.78 -4.95 -16.12
N ASP A 261 6.44 -5.07 -17.39
CA ASP A 261 5.29 -5.83 -17.84
C ASP A 261 5.78 -7.24 -18.18
N SER A 262 5.25 -8.27 -17.53
CA SER A 262 5.62 -9.66 -17.85
C SER A 262 5.26 -10.04 -19.29
N PHE A 263 4.31 -9.32 -19.89
CA PHE A 263 3.83 -9.56 -21.23
C PHE A 263 4.31 -8.48 -22.19
N LEU A 264 5.60 -8.53 -22.57
CA LEU A 264 6.17 -7.61 -23.54
C LEU A 264 5.44 -7.73 -24.90
N PRO A 265 5.02 -6.62 -25.54
CA PRO A 265 4.44 -6.70 -26.87
C PRO A 265 5.51 -7.11 -27.88
N SER A 266 5.10 -7.80 -28.94
CA SER A 266 5.97 -8.45 -29.92
C SER A 266 6.76 -7.50 -30.84
N SER A 267 6.80 -6.19 -30.59
CA SER A 267 7.47 -5.20 -31.44
C SER A 267 8.48 -4.34 -30.68
N SER A 268 9.65 -4.12 -31.31
CA SER A 268 10.83 -3.51 -30.71
C SER A 268 10.67 -2.04 -30.25
N GLN A 269 9.68 -1.31 -30.79
CA GLN A 269 9.38 0.07 -30.40
C GLN A 269 8.44 0.20 -29.19
N SER A 270 7.78 -0.89 -28.78
CA SER A 270 6.86 -0.94 -27.63
C SER A 270 7.51 -1.45 -26.33
N LEU A 271 8.80 -1.79 -26.38
CA LEU A 271 9.49 -2.64 -25.38
C LEU A 271 9.77 -2.03 -24.01
N ARG A 272 9.40 -0.77 -23.75
CA ARG A 272 9.55 -0.17 -22.42
C ARG A 272 8.18 -0.01 -21.79
N ALA A 273 7.93 -0.80 -20.75
CA ALA A 273 6.85 -0.60 -19.81
C ALA A 273 6.75 0.88 -19.40
N LYS A 274 5.59 1.50 -19.64
CA LYS A 274 5.36 2.90 -19.34
C LYS A 274 4.67 3.05 -17.98
N PRO A 275 5.05 4.05 -17.17
CA PRO A 275 4.33 4.37 -15.94
C PRO A 275 2.82 4.58 -16.19
N THR A 276 2.46 5.28 -17.27
CA THR A 276 1.07 5.52 -17.70
C THR A 276 0.25 4.24 -17.79
N ASP A 277 0.78 3.19 -18.44
CA ASP A 277 0.06 1.92 -18.64
C ASP A 277 -0.12 1.20 -17.29
N PHE A 278 0.92 1.17 -16.46
CA PHE A 278 0.85 0.60 -15.11
C PHE A 278 -0.25 1.25 -14.27
N TYR A 279 -0.30 2.59 -14.20
CA TYR A 279 -1.30 3.27 -13.39
C TYR A 279 -2.70 3.23 -13.99
N THR A 280 -2.82 3.20 -15.31
CA THR A 280 -4.10 3.00 -16.01
C THR A 280 -4.71 1.65 -15.64
N ASP A 281 -3.92 0.56 -15.71
CA ASP A 281 -4.41 -0.76 -15.34
C ASP A 281 -4.68 -0.90 -13.83
N LEU A 282 -3.90 -0.20 -12.99
CA LEU A 282 -4.14 -0.17 -11.54
C LEU A 282 -5.45 0.55 -11.22
N LEU A 283 -5.74 1.66 -11.90
CA LEU A 283 -6.97 2.43 -11.73
C LEU A 283 -8.21 1.62 -12.15
N ALA A 284 -8.08 0.80 -13.19
CA ALA A 284 -9.16 -0.03 -13.72
C ALA A 284 -9.76 -1.00 -12.67
N PHE A 285 -9.09 -1.28 -11.56
CA PHE A 285 -9.67 -2.04 -10.45
C PHE A 285 -10.82 -1.33 -9.71
N ARG A 286 -10.91 0.00 -9.78
CA ARG A 286 -12.01 0.77 -9.17
C ARG A 286 -13.10 1.18 -10.13
N GLU A 287 -12.83 1.13 -11.43
CA GLU A 287 -13.75 1.57 -12.47
C GLU A 287 -14.62 0.42 -13.00
N ARG A 288 -14.46 -0.78 -12.43
CA ARG A 288 -15.24 -1.98 -12.72
C ARG A 288 -16.15 -2.38 -11.57
#